data_AF-A0A5J4NWJ7-F1
#
_entry.id   AF-A0A5J4NWJ7-F1
#
_cell.length_a   1.000
_cell.length_b   1.000
_cell.length_c   1.000
_cell.angle_alpha   90.00
_cell.angle_beta   90.00
_cell.angle_gamma   90.00
#
_symmetry.space_group_name_H-M   'P 1'
#
loop_
_entity.id
_entity.type
_entity.pdbx_description
1 polymer ?
#
loop_
_entity_poly.entity_id
_entity_poly.type
_entity_poly.pdbx_seq_one_letter_code
_entity_poly.pdbx_strand_id
1 'polypeptide(L)'
;MADSSDQLLVGDRILAIENLYKRESNLEGVRLTKTANGPWIRMEIEYELPDLPPAGCTVKHMLVDLETRGDGAGLVTRGGWSRLPSHIRPLTVMRVRENSMAEL
;
A
#
# COMPACT_ATOMS: atom_id res chain seq x y z
N MET A 1 -5.43 4.42 10.82
CA MET A 1 -6.27 4.86 9.66
C MET A 1 -5.63 4.29 8.40
N ALA A 2 -6.30 4.26 7.24
CA ALA A 2 -5.69 3.68 6.03
C ALA A 2 -4.38 4.37 5.61
N ASP A 3 -4.24 5.68 5.88
CA ASP A 3 -3.01 6.44 5.63
C ASP A 3 -1.83 5.99 6.50
N SER A 4 -2.09 5.46 7.70
CA SER A 4 -1.00 5.05 8.60
C SER A 4 -0.37 3.72 8.24
N SER A 5 -0.95 2.93 7.32
CA SER A 5 -0.39 1.63 6.92
C SER A 5 0.83 1.72 6.00
N ASP A 6 1.15 2.91 5.49
CA ASP A 6 2.26 3.16 4.56
C ASP A 6 2.20 2.29 3.27
N GLN A 7 1.00 1.84 2.87
CA GLN A 7 0.80 0.91 1.74
C GLN A 7 0.01 1.48 0.56
N LEU A 8 -0.69 2.61 0.74
CA LEU A 8 -1.62 3.15 -0.26
C LEU A 8 -1.24 4.58 -0.65
N LEU A 9 -1.49 4.93 -1.91
CA LEU A 9 -1.42 6.29 -2.43
C LEU A 9 -2.73 6.68 -3.10
N VAL A 10 -3.01 7.98 -3.11
CA VAL A 10 -4.07 8.54 -3.96
C VAL A 10 -3.69 8.26 -5.42
N GLY A 11 -4.60 7.62 -6.15
CA GLY A 11 -4.38 7.19 -7.54
C GLY A 11 -4.20 5.67 -7.69
N ASP A 12 -3.94 4.93 -6.61
CA ASP A 12 -3.95 3.47 -6.66
C ASP A 12 -5.33 2.94 -7.08
N ARG A 13 -5.33 1.98 -7.98
CA ARG A 13 -6.55 1.32 -8.44
C ARG A 13 -6.78 0.06 -7.61
N ILE A 14 -7.90 0.00 -6.91
CA ILE A 14 -8.32 -1.21 -6.21
C ILE A 14 -8.86 -2.20 -7.24
N LEU A 15 -8.18 -3.34 -7.39
CA LEU A 15 -8.58 -4.42 -8.29
C LEU A 15 -9.63 -5.33 -7.64
N ALA A 16 -9.39 -5.68 -6.38
CA ALA A 16 -10.29 -6.50 -5.59
C ALA A 16 -10.26 -6.06 -4.14
N ILE A 17 -11.42 -6.11 -3.50
CA ILE A 17 -11.56 -6.03 -2.05
C ILE A 17 -12.10 -7.38 -1.62
N GLU A 18 -11.33 -8.11 -0.83
CA GLU A 18 -11.86 -9.32 -0.26
C GLU A 18 -12.77 -8.96 0.91
N ASN A 19 -14.08 -9.05 0.67
CA ASN A 19 -15.18 -9.19 1.65
C ASN A 19 -16.45 -9.69 0.91
N LEU A 20 -16.74 -10.99 0.91
CA LEU A 20 -17.90 -11.57 0.21
C LEU A 20 -19.22 -11.24 0.93
N TYR A 21 -19.87 -10.13 0.57
CA TYR A 21 -21.27 -9.87 0.92
C TYR A 21 -22.18 -10.34 -0.22
N LYS A 22 -22.70 -11.57 -0.13
CA LYS A 22 -23.83 -11.99 -0.96
C LYS A 22 -25.12 -11.61 -0.22
N ARG A 23 -25.86 -10.61 -0.72
CA ARG A 23 -27.25 -10.40 -0.28
C ARG A 23 -28.11 -11.50 -0.88
N GLU A 24 -28.50 -12.49 -0.09
CA GLU A 24 -29.74 -13.23 -0.39
C GLU A 24 -30.89 -12.47 0.25
N SER A 25 -31.65 -11.79 -0.61
CA SER A 25 -32.93 -11.20 -0.30
C SER A 25 -33.91 -12.32 0.06
N ASN A 26 -34.28 -12.41 1.35
CA ASN A 26 -35.67 -12.60 1.75
C ASN A 26 -35.86 -12.31 3.25
N LEU A 27 -36.85 -11.46 3.51
CA LEU A 27 -37.67 -11.30 4.72
C LEU A 27 -37.11 -10.43 5.87
N GLU A 28 -37.84 -9.33 6.06
CA GLU A 28 -38.02 -8.47 7.24
C GLU A 28 -36.90 -8.42 8.29
N GLY A 29 -36.25 -7.26 8.36
CA GLY A 29 -35.42 -6.87 9.50
C GLY A 29 -33.98 -7.33 9.36
N VAL A 30 -33.13 -6.46 8.81
CA VAL A 30 -31.69 -6.66 8.76
C VAL A 30 -31.13 -6.68 10.19
N ARG A 31 -31.11 -7.86 10.81
CA ARG A 31 -30.18 -8.17 11.88
C ARG A 31 -28.86 -8.49 11.21
N LEU A 32 -27.93 -7.53 11.23
CA LEU A 32 -26.52 -7.77 10.91
C LEU A 32 -25.93 -8.68 12.00
N THR A 33 -26.11 -10.00 11.87
CA THR A 33 -25.48 -10.96 12.76
C THR A 33 -24.01 -11.07 12.38
N LYS A 34 -23.17 -10.51 13.25
CA LYS A 34 -21.71 -10.43 13.18
C LYS A 34 -21.10 -11.82 13.35
N THR A 35 -20.72 -12.45 12.25
CA THR A 35 -19.94 -13.69 12.31
C THR A 35 -18.93 -13.75 11.17
N ALA A 36 -17.71 -13.25 11.39
CA ALA A 36 -16.51 -13.61 10.64
C ALA A 36 -15.26 -13.19 11.44
N ASN A 37 -14.24 -14.03 11.45
CA ASN A 37 -13.08 -13.93 12.34
C ASN A 37 -12.07 -12.86 11.89
N GLY A 38 -12.06 -11.68 12.55
CA GLY A 38 -10.92 -10.72 12.59
C GLY A 38 -11.22 -9.26 12.17
N PRO A 39 -10.43 -8.26 12.63
CA PRO A 39 -10.68 -6.81 12.43
C PRO A 39 -10.02 -6.18 11.19
N TRP A 40 -9.67 -6.94 10.15
CA TRP A 40 -8.84 -6.47 9.02
C TRP A 40 -9.56 -6.54 7.66
N ILE A 41 -9.09 -5.72 6.71
CA ILE A 41 -9.54 -5.68 5.31
C ILE A 41 -8.33 -5.99 4.43
N ARG A 42 -8.50 -6.83 3.41
CA ARG A 42 -7.48 -7.09 2.39
C ARG A 42 -7.91 -6.53 1.05
N MET A 43 -6.99 -5.87 0.38
CA MET A 43 -7.19 -5.27 -0.94
C MET A 43 -6.08 -5.71 -1.87
N GLU A 44 -6.46 -6.09 -3.07
CA GLU A 44 -5.56 -6.20 -4.22
C GLU A 44 -5.56 -4.86 -4.95
N ILE A 45 -4.38 -4.32 -5.18
CA ILE A 45 -4.22 -3.01 -5.81
C ILE A 45 -3.31 -3.10 -7.03
N GLU A 46 -3.63 -2.30 -8.03
CA GLU A 46 -2.80 -1.94 -9.16
C GLU A 46 -2.32 -0.51 -8.95
N TYR A 47 -1.07 -0.24 -9.32
CA TYR A 47 -0.45 1.07 -9.18
C TYR A 47 0.45 1.36 -10.38
N GLU A 48 0.64 2.64 -10.67
CA GLU A 48 1.55 3.07 -11.72
C GLU A 48 3.01 2.82 -11.32
N LEU A 49 3.78 2.21 -12.22
CA LEU A 49 5.18 1.92 -11.97
C LEU A 49 5.97 3.24 -11.82
N PRO A 50 6.88 3.36 -10.85
CA PRO A 50 7.74 4.54 -10.75
C PRO A 50 8.58 4.71 -12.01
N ASP A 51 8.91 5.96 -12.31
CA ASP A 51 9.78 6.30 -13.43
C ASP A 51 11.18 5.71 -13.24
N LEU A 52 11.79 5.32 -14.36
CA LEU A 52 13.20 4.95 -14.37
C LEU A 52 14.04 6.22 -14.20
N PRO A 53 15.15 6.14 -13.44
CA PRO A 53 16.07 7.26 -13.35
C PRO A 53 16.61 7.61 -14.74
N PRO A 54 16.83 8.91 -15.04
CA PRO A 54 17.40 9.33 -16.31
C PRO A 54 18.73 8.65 -16.60
N ALA A 55 18.97 8.34 -17.87
CA ALA A 55 20.25 7.79 -18.31
C ALA A 55 21.40 8.77 -17.99
N GLY A 56 22.48 8.27 -17.41
CA GLY A 56 23.66 9.07 -17.06
C GLY A 56 23.54 9.85 -15.74
N CYS A 57 22.49 9.63 -14.93
CA CYS A 57 22.43 10.20 -13.59
C CYS A 57 23.56 9.66 -12.68
N THR A 58 24.09 10.51 -11.83
CA THR A 58 25.05 10.09 -10.78
C THR A 58 24.28 9.72 -9.53
N VAL A 59 24.51 8.52 -9.00
CA VAL A 59 23.87 8.01 -7.80
C VAL A 59 24.82 8.14 -6.61
N LYS A 60 24.31 8.67 -5.49
CA LYS A 60 24.99 8.68 -4.19
C LYS A 60 24.22 7.79 -3.21
N HIS A 61 24.94 7.17 -2.30
CA HIS A 61 24.36 6.28 -1.29
C HIS A 61 24.63 6.85 0.10
N MET A 62 23.66 6.69 1.00
CA MET A 62 23.81 6.95 2.42
C MET A 62 23.06 5.88 3.21
N LEU A 63 23.48 5.67 4.45
CA LEU A 63 22.74 4.85 5.40
C LEU A 63 21.74 5.75 6.13
N VAL A 64 20.52 5.24 6.32
CA VAL A 64 19.45 5.92 7.04
C VAL A 64 18.90 4.93 8.05
N ASP A 65 19.03 5.28 9.34
CA ASP A 65 18.49 4.49 10.43
C ASP A 65 17.15 5.11 10.88
N LEU A 66 16.06 4.37 10.71
CA LEU A 66 14.71 4.80 11.10
C LEU A 66 14.17 3.89 12.21
N GLU A 67 13.66 4.49 13.29
CA GLU A 67 13.00 3.73 14.34
C GLU A 67 11.58 3.36 13.89
N THR A 68 11.31 2.08 13.65
CA THR A 68 9.94 1.63 13.34
C THR A 68 9.19 1.37 14.64
N ARG A 69 8.30 2.28 15.05
CA ARG A 69 7.37 2.06 16.17
C ARG A 69 5.92 2.03 15.66
N GLY A 70 5.17 0.98 16.00
CA GLY A 70 3.74 0.89 15.67
C GLY A 70 3.48 0.66 14.17
N ASP A 71 2.77 1.59 13.53
CA ASP A 71 2.16 1.44 12.20
C ASP A 71 3.15 1.48 11.01
N GLY A 72 4.45 1.67 11.23
CA GLY A 72 5.47 1.70 10.16
C GLY A 72 6.47 2.84 10.29
N ALA A 73 7.28 3.04 9.25
CA ALA A 73 8.27 4.12 9.18
C ALA A 73 7.71 5.43 8.60
N GLY A 74 6.56 5.39 7.92
CA GLY A 74 6.01 6.49 7.15
C GLY A 74 6.34 6.47 5.66
N LEU A 75 6.85 5.36 5.13
CA LEU A 75 7.36 5.28 3.75
C LEU A 75 6.44 4.41 2.89
N VAL A 76 5.80 5.02 1.89
CA VAL A 76 5.15 4.25 0.82
C VAL A 76 6.16 4.00 -0.29
N THR A 77 6.45 2.73 -0.58
CA THR A 77 7.43 2.33 -1.61
C THR A 77 6.76 1.58 -2.76
N ARG A 78 7.33 1.69 -3.97
CA ARG A 78 6.85 1.00 -5.19
C ARG A 78 8.01 0.47 -6.02
N GLY A 79 7.71 -0.44 -6.94
CA GLY A 79 8.69 -1.06 -7.82
C GLY A 79 9.25 -2.37 -7.25
N GLY A 80 10.52 -2.65 -7.52
CA GLY A 80 11.16 -3.92 -7.19
C GLY A 80 11.14 -4.92 -8.36
N TRP A 81 11.43 -6.18 -8.01
CA TRP A 81 11.53 -7.27 -8.98
C TRP A 81 10.15 -7.71 -9.48
N SER A 82 10.07 -8.06 -10.76
CA SER A 82 8.88 -8.61 -11.40
C SER A 82 9.27 -9.69 -12.41
N ARG A 83 8.36 -10.63 -12.66
CA ARG A 83 8.53 -11.68 -13.69
C ARG A 83 8.59 -11.10 -15.10
N LEU A 84 7.92 -9.98 -15.34
CA LEU A 84 7.98 -9.26 -16.61
C LEU A 84 9.15 -8.27 -16.55
N PRO A 85 10.21 -8.44 -17.36
CA PRO A 85 11.40 -7.58 -17.28
C PRO A 85 11.09 -6.09 -17.50
N SER A 86 10.10 -5.77 -18.33
CA SER A 86 9.64 -4.40 -18.59
C SER A 86 9.02 -3.72 -17.36
N HIS A 87 8.59 -4.49 -16.36
CA HIS A 87 7.96 -3.99 -15.14
C HIS A 87 8.94 -3.91 -13.96
N ILE A 88 10.18 -4.38 -14.12
CA ILE A 88 11.19 -4.24 -13.08
C ILE A 88 11.49 -2.75 -12.90
N ARG A 89 11.49 -2.32 -11.64
CA ARG A 89 11.86 -0.95 -11.23
C ARG A 89 12.75 -1.01 -10.00
N PRO A 90 13.57 0.02 -9.76
CA PRO A 90 14.14 0.23 -8.42
C PRO A 90 13.03 0.23 -7.36
N LEU A 91 13.35 -0.17 -6.13
CA LEU A 91 12.45 0.06 -5.01
C LEU A 91 12.53 1.56 -4.68
N THR A 92 11.47 2.30 -4.98
CA THR A 92 11.43 3.76 -4.91
C THR A 92 10.47 4.21 -3.81
N VAL A 93 10.92 5.13 -2.95
CA VAL A 93 10.04 5.84 -2.01
C VAL A 93 9.19 6.83 -2.80
N MET A 94 7.87 6.65 -2.76
CA MET A 94 6.91 7.47 -3.49
C MET A 94 6.30 8.56 -2.63
N ARG A 95 6.23 8.34 -1.31
CA ARG A 95 5.70 9.30 -0.34
C ARG A 95 6.32 9.07 1.03
N VAL A 96 6.60 10.17 1.69
CA VAL A 96 6.84 10.24 3.14
C VAL A 96 5.55 10.77 3.77
N ARG A 97 4.97 10.03 4.72
CA ARG A 97 3.79 10.46 5.45
C ARG A 97 4.17 11.57 6.44
N GLU A 98 3.36 12.63 6.50
CA GLU A 98 3.55 13.72 7.45
C GLU A 98 3.46 13.21 8.90
N ASN A 99 4.28 13.77 9.78
CA ASN A 99 4.44 13.42 11.19
C ASN A 99 4.86 11.95 11.41
N SER A 100 5.60 11.38 10.47
CA SER A 100 6.16 10.03 10.58
C SER A 100 7.65 10.05 10.94
N MET A 101 8.19 8.88 11.32
CA MET A 101 9.61 8.74 11.65
C MET A 101 10.54 9.02 10.46
N ALA A 102 10.04 8.92 9.23
CA ALA A 102 10.81 9.23 8.03
C ALA A 102 10.80 10.73 7.65
N GLU A 103 9.93 11.55 8.25
CA GLU A 103 9.93 13.01 8.04
C GLU A 103 10.77 13.76 9.09
N LEU A 104 10.84 13.23 10.31
CA LEU A 104 11.51 13.82 11.48
C LEU A 104 13.04 13.66 11.45
#